data_AF-A0A2V7P6K3-F1
#
_entry.id   AF-A0A2V7P6K3-F1
#
_cell.length_a   1.000
_cell.length_b   1.000
_cell.length_c   1.000
_cell.angle_alpha   90.00
_cell.angle_beta   90.00
_cell.angle_gamma   90.00
#
_symmetry.space_group_name_H-M   'P 1'
#
loop_
_entity.id
_entity.type
_entity.pdbx_description
1 polymer ?
#
loop_
_entity_poly.entity_id
_entity_poly.type
_entity_poly.pdbx_seq_one_letter_code
_entity_poly.pdbx_strand_id
1 'polypeptide(L)'
;MQAERRIIVIQRGIHVVRQHLAKLPPSSTLTIEERRAQYDRAERVFPTPSDVKIQRVTTPARPAEWLEPPGVSGDTGVVLYLHGGGYVIGS
;
A
#
# COMPACT_ATOMS: atom_id res chain seq x y z
N MET A 1 33.78 -9.55 -31.97
CA MET A 1 32.40 -9.05 -31.77
C MET A 1 31.96 -9.40 -30.37
N GLN A 2 32.08 -8.49 -29.40
CA GLN A 2 31.46 -8.64 -28.09
C GLN A 2 30.14 -7.87 -28.11
N ALA A 3 29.04 -8.56 -27.81
CA ALA A 3 27.73 -7.94 -27.65
C ALA A 3 27.69 -7.26 -26.27
N GLU A 4 27.59 -5.93 -26.27
CA GLU A 4 27.36 -5.14 -25.07
C GLU A 4 26.02 -5.52 -24.43
N ARG A 5 26.08 -6.18 -23.27
CA ARG A 5 24.93 -6.27 -22.35
C ARG A 5 24.69 -4.87 -21.79
N ARG A 6 23.68 -4.17 -22.30
CA ARG A 6 23.14 -2.97 -21.65
C ARG A 6 22.58 -3.35 -20.27
N ILE A 7 23.26 -2.93 -19.22
CA ILE A 7 22.73 -2.96 -17.85
C ILE A 7 21.64 -1.89 -17.78
N ILE A 8 20.38 -2.31 -17.68
CA ILE A 8 19.28 -1.40 -17.37
C ILE A 8 19.43 -1.01 -15.90
N VAL A 9 19.95 0.19 -15.65
CA VAL A 9 19.96 0.78 -14.31
C VAL A 9 18.54 1.23 -13.99
N ILE A 10 17.82 0.42 -13.21
CA ILE A 10 16.54 0.85 -12.64
C ILE A 10 16.87 1.90 -11.58
N GLN A 11 16.64 3.17 -11.91
CA GLN A 11 16.70 4.27 -10.96
C GLN A 11 15.71 3.96 -9.82
N ARG A 12 16.22 3.77 -8.60
CA ARG A 12 15.43 3.54 -7.38
C ARG A 12 15.63 4.70 -6.41
N GLY A 13 14.67 4.90 -5.52
CA GLY A 13 14.77 5.88 -4.42
C GLY A 13 13.77 7.02 -4.51
N ILE A 14 13.82 7.90 -3.49
CA ILE A 14 12.80 8.93 -3.24
C ILE A 14 12.60 9.90 -4.41
N HIS A 15 13.66 10.19 -5.18
CA HIS A 15 13.59 11.13 -6.30
C HIS A 15 12.65 10.63 -7.41
N VAL A 16 12.73 9.34 -7.73
CA VAL A 16 11.88 8.69 -8.73
C VAL A 16 10.42 8.65 -8.27
N VAL A 17 10.20 8.33 -6.98
CA VAL A 17 8.85 8.33 -6.38
C VAL A 17 8.22 9.72 -6.44
N ARG A 18 8.95 10.76 -6.04
CA ARG A 18 8.46 12.14 -6.08
C ARG A 18 8.13 12.59 -7.50
N GLN A 19 9.00 12.30 -8.48
CA GLN A 19 8.75 12.61 -9.88
C GLN A 19 7.52 11.89 -10.44
N HIS A 20 7.29 10.64 -10.04
CA HIS A 20 6.09 9.91 -10.43
C HIS A 20 4.82 10.52 -9.82
N LEU A 21 4.82 10.77 -8.51
CA LEU A 21 3.67 11.34 -7.80
C LEU A 21 3.31 12.76 -8.27
N ALA A 22 4.29 13.55 -8.70
CA ALA A 22 4.06 14.90 -9.24
C ALA A 22 3.24 14.92 -10.55
N LYS A 23 3.07 13.77 -11.23
CA LYS A 23 2.23 13.66 -12.44
C LYS A 23 0.75 13.48 -12.13
N LEU A 24 0.42 13.13 -10.89
CA LEU A 24 -0.97 12.95 -10.46
C LEU A 24 -1.64 14.31 -10.28
N PRO A 25 -2.96 14.42 -10.54
CA PRO A 25 -3.68 15.65 -10.26
C PRO A 25 -3.54 16.02 -8.77
N PRO A 26 -3.42 17.32 -8.43
CA PRO A 26 -3.42 17.76 -7.05
C PRO A 26 -4.67 17.23 -6.35
N SER A 27 -4.52 16.66 -5.16
CA SER A 27 -5.66 16.04 -4.49
C SER A 27 -6.83 17.03 -4.36
N SER A 28 -6.56 18.29 -4.02
CA SER A 28 -7.54 19.38 -3.89
C SER A 28 -8.47 19.58 -5.09
N THR A 29 -8.09 19.15 -6.30
CA THR A 29 -8.93 19.28 -7.50
C THR A 29 -9.89 18.10 -7.70
N LEU A 30 -9.82 17.07 -6.87
CA LEU A 30 -10.65 15.86 -6.95
C LEU A 30 -11.78 15.88 -5.92
N THR A 31 -12.90 15.25 -6.25
CA THR A 31 -13.95 14.91 -5.28
C THR A 31 -13.45 13.85 -4.27
N ILE A 32 -14.20 13.60 -3.20
CA ILE A 32 -13.81 12.55 -2.23
C ILE A 32 -13.87 11.17 -2.89
N GLU A 33 -14.88 10.93 -3.71
CA GLU A 33 -15.10 9.68 -4.43
C GLU A 33 -13.95 9.41 -5.42
N GLU A 34 -13.49 10.43 -6.14
CA GLU A 34 -12.35 10.32 -7.04
C GLU A 34 -11.05 10.02 -6.28
N ARG A 35 -10.84 10.63 -5.10
CA ARG A 35 -9.68 10.35 -4.26
C ARG A 35 -9.69 8.90 -3.75
N ARG A 36 -10.86 8.38 -3.35
CA ARG A 36 -11.01 6.97 -2.96
C ARG A 36 -10.67 6.05 -4.13
N ALA A 37 -11.28 6.27 -5.28
CA ALA A 37 -11.02 5.46 -6.47
C ALA A 37 -9.56 5.54 -6.95
N GLN A 38 -8.89 6.68 -6.77
CA GLN A 38 -7.46 6.80 -7.05
C GLN A 38 -6.62 5.98 -6.06
N TYR A 39 -6.98 5.98 -4.77
CA TYR A 39 -6.28 5.24 -3.72
C TYR A 39 -6.41 3.72 -3.93
N ASP A 40 -7.61 3.20 -4.17
CA ASP A 40 -7.86 1.78 -4.43
C ASP A 40 -7.06 1.25 -5.64
N ARG A 41 -6.86 2.09 -6.66
CA ARG A 41 -6.02 1.73 -7.82
C ARG A 41 -4.55 1.66 -7.47
N ALA A 42 -4.08 2.57 -6.61
CA ALA A 42 -2.69 2.61 -6.17
C ALA A 42 -2.37 1.41 -5.27
N GLU A 43 -3.28 0.97 -4.40
CA GLU A 43 -3.08 -0.20 -3.54
C GLU A 43 -2.83 -1.49 -4.33
N ARG A 44 -3.44 -1.64 -5.51
CA ARG A 44 -3.25 -2.84 -6.37
C ARG A 44 -1.81 -3.08 -6.81
N VAL A 45 -0.95 -2.07 -6.78
CA VAL A 45 0.48 -2.24 -7.11
C VAL A 45 1.35 -2.53 -5.88
N PHE A 46 0.76 -2.56 -4.69
CA PHE A 46 1.41 -2.90 -3.42
C PHE A 46 0.70 -4.10 -2.76
N PRO A 47 0.80 -5.31 -3.34
CA PRO A 47 0.15 -6.48 -2.77
C PRO A 47 0.75 -6.84 -1.40
N THR A 48 -0.09 -7.33 -0.51
CA THR A 48 0.37 -7.96 0.73
C THR A 48 1.26 -9.15 0.39
N PRO A 49 2.42 -9.33 1.08
CA PRO A 49 3.27 -10.50 0.87
C PRO A 49 2.50 -11.81 1.08
N SER A 50 2.78 -12.81 0.24
CA SER A 50 2.00 -14.06 0.19
C SER A 50 2.14 -14.95 1.42
N ASP A 51 3.17 -14.71 2.23
CA ASP A 51 3.47 -15.42 3.48
C ASP A 51 2.84 -14.75 4.71
N VAL A 52 2.14 -13.61 4.55
CA VAL A 52 1.32 -13.02 5.60
C VAL A 52 -0.03 -13.75 5.63
N LYS A 53 -0.34 -14.38 6.76
CA LYS A 53 -1.67 -14.95 6.99
C LYS A 53 -2.65 -13.82 7.32
N ILE A 54 -3.73 -13.73 6.55
CA ILE A 54 -4.79 -12.73 6.74
C ILE A 54 -6.05 -13.44 7.23
N GLN A 55 -6.57 -13.03 8.38
CA GLN A 55 -7.85 -13.50 8.91
C GLN A 55 -8.82 -12.33 9.06
N ARG A 56 -9.94 -12.40 8.33
CA ARG A 56 -11.03 -11.41 8.45
C ARG A 56 -11.77 -11.57 9.75
N VAL A 57 -12.09 -10.44 10.36
CA VAL A 57 -12.90 -10.35 11.57
C VAL A 57 -14.12 -9.50 11.27
N THR A 58 -15.28 -10.13 11.31
CA THR A 58 -16.56 -9.41 11.23
C THR A 58 -17.05 -9.18 12.65
N THR A 59 -17.06 -7.91 13.07
CA THR A 59 -17.68 -7.50 14.34
C THR A 59 -18.91 -6.64 14.06
N PRO A 60 -19.86 -6.52 15.00
CA PRO A 60 -20.98 -5.57 14.85
C PRO A 60 -20.54 -4.11 14.73
N ALA A 61 -19.34 -3.76 15.22
CA ALA A 61 -18.86 -2.39 15.21
C ALA A 61 -18.28 -2.01 13.83
N ARG A 62 -17.23 -2.72 13.39
CA ARG A 62 -16.53 -2.50 12.10
C ARG A 62 -15.83 -3.79 11.65
N PRO A 63 -15.66 -3.99 10.33
CA PRO A 63 -14.77 -5.03 9.82
C PRO A 63 -13.31 -4.74 10.19
N ALA A 64 -12.53 -5.79 10.39
CA ALA A 64 -11.09 -5.72 10.60
C ALA A 64 -10.40 -6.97 10.02
N GLU A 65 -9.07 -6.93 9.93
CA GLU A 65 -8.25 -8.08 9.54
C GLU A 65 -7.11 -8.26 10.54
N TRP A 66 -6.87 -9.51 10.96
CA TRP A 66 -5.61 -9.92 11.58
C TRP A 66 -4.61 -10.21 10.49
N LEU A 67 -3.47 -9.54 10.54
CA LEU A 67 -2.32 -9.80 9.68
C LEU A 67 -1.22 -10.44 10.53
N GLU A 68 -0.85 -11.66 10.18
CA GLU A 68 0.18 -12.46 10.86
C GLU A 68 1.35 -12.71 9.89
N PRO A 69 2.42 -11.90 9.92
CA PRO A 69 3.65 -12.17 9.20
C PRO A 69 4.34 -13.45 9.71
N PRO A 70 5.21 -14.08 8.91
CA PRO A 70 5.95 -15.26 9.35
C PRO A 70 6.87 -14.94 10.54
N GLY A 71 7.02 -15.91 11.44
CA GLY A 71 7.93 -15.81 12.59
C GLY A 71 7.37 -15.06 13.81
N VAL A 72 6.10 -14.65 13.79
CA VAL A 72 5.41 -14.03 14.93
C VAL A 72 4.56 -15.09 15.64
N SER A 73 4.77 -15.31 16.94
CA SER A 73 3.80 -16.04 17.78
C SER A 73 2.79 -15.05 18.36
N GLY A 74 1.50 -15.39 18.33
CA GLY A 74 0.40 -14.55 18.81
C GLY A 74 0.48 -14.14 20.29
N ASP A 75 1.41 -14.72 21.04
CA ASP A 75 1.58 -14.56 22.48
C ASP A 75 2.59 -13.45 22.84
N THR A 76 3.30 -12.87 21.86
CA THR A 76 4.39 -11.91 22.11
C THR A 76 3.91 -10.46 22.19
N GLY A 77 2.83 -10.12 21.48
CA GLY A 77 2.26 -8.77 21.46
C GLY A 77 1.36 -8.51 20.25
N VAL A 78 0.48 -7.52 20.39
CA VAL A 78 -0.50 -7.12 19.36
C VAL A 78 -0.32 -5.64 19.02
N VAL A 79 -0.42 -5.30 17.74
CA VAL A 79 -0.48 -3.92 17.25
C VAL A 79 -1.89 -3.62 16.75
N LEU A 80 -2.55 -2.64 17.37
CA LEU A 80 -3.75 -2.03 16.79
C LEU A 80 -3.33 -1.00 15.75
N TYR A 81 -3.48 -1.33 14.47
CA TYR A 81 -3.20 -0.42 13.37
C TYR A 81 -4.48 0.30 12.92
N LEU A 82 -4.43 1.63 12.89
CA LEU A 82 -5.48 2.48 12.33
C LEU A 82 -4.90 3.16 11.09
N HIS A 83 -5.49 2.89 9.93
CA HIS A 83 -4.93 3.35 8.66
C HIS A 83 -4.97 4.88 8.51
N GLY A 84 -4.03 5.42 7.72
CA GLY A 84 -4.03 6.82 7.32
C GLY A 84 -5.10 7.12 6.26
N GLY A 85 -5.13 8.35 5.74
CA GLY A 85 -6.12 8.74 4.73
C GLY A 85 -6.99 9.93 5.14
N GLY A 86 -6.54 10.70 6.14
CA GLY A 86 -7.20 11.96 6.55
C GLY A 86 -8.66 11.78 6.91
N TYR A 87 -9.03 10.61 7.44
CA TYR A 87 -10.40 10.21 7.81
C TYR A 87 -11.40 10.11 6.64
N VAL A 88 -10.96 10.19 5.38
CA VAL A 88 -11.86 10.23 4.22
C VAL A 88 -11.57 9.21 3.12
N ILE A 89 -10.38 8.59 3.10
CA ILE A 89 -9.97 7.55 2.13
C ILE A 89 -9.30 6.33 2.80
N GLY A 90 -9.09 5.26 2.02
CA GLY A 90 -8.39 4.01 2.39
C GLY A 90 -9.30 2.78 2.39
N SER A 91 -8.71 1.59 2.20
CA SER A 91 -9.18 0.30 2.74
C SER A 91 -8.19 -0.83 2.47
#